data_AF-A0A068QQB4-F1
#
_entry.id   AF-A0A068QQB4-F1
#
_cell.length_a   1.000
_cell.length_b   1.000
_cell.length_c   1.000
_cell.angle_alpha   90.00
_cell.angle_beta   90.00
_cell.angle_gamma   90.00
#
_symmetry.space_group_name_H-M   'P 1'
#
loop_
_entity.id
_entity.type
_entity.pdbx_description
1 polymer ?
#
loop_
_entity_poly.entity_id
_entity_poly.type
_entity_poly.pdbx_seq_one_letter_code
_entity_poly.pdbx_strand_id
1 'polypeptide(L)'
;MGIKKMSKQSDKQKSDLIASTDEAWDSRELGCSEAHVKVSEDITEKLINGELELQPISIRLNKSLIEDLKLIAELNGLGYQPLIRQVLTRFADCEKKRILKEFHSKVVCKSEKNKSTKKGKKKDQAA
;
A
#
# COMPACT_ATOMS: atom_id res chain seq x y z
N MET A 1 52.52 60.56 -17.49
CA MET A 1 51.90 59.22 -17.61
C MET A 1 51.45 58.81 -16.22
N GLY A 2 50.14 58.89 -15.95
CA GLY A 2 49.57 58.64 -14.62
C GLY A 2 49.11 57.19 -14.47
N ILE A 3 49.57 56.53 -13.40
CA ILE A 3 49.21 55.17 -13.04
C ILE A 3 47.78 55.18 -12.47
N LYS A 4 46.81 54.61 -13.19
CA LYS A 4 45.42 54.51 -12.72
C LYS A 4 45.25 53.21 -11.93
N LYS A 5 44.86 53.38 -10.66
CA LYS A 5 44.69 52.35 -9.63
C LYS A 5 43.67 51.27 -10.04
N MET A 6 43.97 50.06 -9.56
CA MET A 6 43.06 48.92 -9.45
C MET A 6 41.80 49.26 -8.64
N SER A 7 40.64 48.74 -9.06
CA SER A 7 39.48 48.52 -8.19
C SER A 7 38.87 47.16 -8.49
N LYS A 8 39.25 46.15 -7.70
CA LYS A 8 38.53 44.88 -7.59
C LYS A 8 37.24 45.17 -6.81
N GLN A 9 36.09 45.14 -7.46
CA GLN A 9 34.81 45.02 -6.76
C GLN A 9 34.53 43.54 -6.54
N SER A 10 34.75 43.09 -5.32
CA SER A 10 34.21 41.83 -4.80
C SER A 10 32.80 42.11 -4.30
N ASP A 11 31.79 41.72 -5.07
CA ASP A 11 30.40 41.77 -4.62
C ASP A 11 30.15 40.58 -3.67
N LYS A 12 30.19 40.87 -2.37
CA LYS A 12 29.96 39.91 -1.30
C LYS A 12 28.47 40.00 -0.95
N GLN A 13 27.63 39.20 -1.61
CA GLN A 13 26.21 39.14 -1.27
C GLN A 13 26.04 38.60 0.16
N LYS A 14 25.48 39.45 1.03
CA LYS A 14 24.99 39.10 2.38
C LYS A 14 23.73 38.25 2.22
N SER A 15 23.74 37.05 2.81
CA SER A 15 22.53 36.28 3.07
C SER A 15 21.81 36.87 4.29
N ASP A 16 20.61 37.41 4.12
CA ASP A 16 19.73 37.76 5.24
C ASP A 16 19.34 36.45 5.95
N LEU A 17 19.83 36.29 7.19
CA LEU A 17 19.58 35.09 7.99
C LEU A 17 18.19 35.19 8.62
N ILE A 18 17.32 34.22 8.34
CA ILE A 18 16.00 34.11 8.97
C ILE A 18 16.20 33.70 10.44
N ALA A 19 15.49 34.36 11.36
CA ALA A 19 15.55 34.03 12.78
C ALA A 19 14.99 32.62 13.04
N SER A 20 15.73 31.80 13.79
CA SER A 20 15.33 30.43 14.14
C SER A 20 14.33 30.44 15.31
N THR A 21 13.12 30.96 15.06
CA THR A 21 12.00 31.01 16.01
C THR A 21 10.87 30.08 15.58
N ASP A 22 10.01 29.68 16.53
CA ASP A 22 8.88 28.77 16.26
C ASP A 22 7.87 29.37 15.28
N GLU A 23 7.64 30.69 15.37
CA GLU A 23 6.74 31.42 14.48
C GLU A 23 7.22 31.44 13.02
N ALA A 24 8.54 31.38 12.79
CA ALA A 24 9.14 31.33 11.45
C ALA A 24 8.97 29.94 10.81
N TRP A 25 8.83 28.87 11.61
CA TRP A 25 8.43 27.55 11.13
C TRP A 25 6.94 27.47 10.82
N ASP A 26 6.09 28.01 11.69
CA ASP A 26 4.63 28.00 11.53
C ASP A 26 4.16 28.84 10.33
N SER A 27 4.81 29.98 10.10
CA SER A 27 4.57 30.84 8.93
C SER A 27 5.18 30.31 7.62
N ARG A 28 5.92 29.19 7.69
CA ARG A 28 6.68 28.59 6.57
C ARG A 28 7.77 29.48 5.97
N GLU A 29 8.20 30.51 6.70
CA GLU A 29 9.34 31.33 6.30
C GLU A 29 10.64 30.50 6.33
N LEU A 30 10.74 29.59 7.31
CA LEU A 30 11.76 28.55 7.38
C LEU A 30 11.29 27.24 6.70
N GLY A 31 12.21 26.56 6.01
CA GLY A 31 12.01 25.22 5.47
C GLY A 31 11.21 25.12 4.16
N CYS A 32 10.55 26.20 3.71
CA CYS A 32 9.77 26.21 2.47
C CYS A 32 10.54 26.73 1.24
N SER A 33 11.77 27.18 1.42
CA SER A 33 12.63 27.68 0.36
C SER A 33 13.08 26.56 -0.60
N GLU A 34 12.84 26.73 -1.89
CA GLU A 34 13.20 25.78 -2.94
C GLU A 34 14.70 25.44 -2.97
N ALA A 35 15.57 26.38 -2.59
CA ALA A 35 17.01 26.17 -2.49
C ALA A 35 17.43 25.11 -1.45
N HIS A 36 16.53 24.78 -0.51
CA HIS A 36 16.76 23.81 0.56
C HIS A 36 15.88 22.55 0.40
N VAL A 37 15.11 22.45 -0.68
CA VAL A 37 14.30 21.27 -1.02
C VAL A 37 15.09 20.40 -1.98
N LYS A 38 15.25 19.12 -1.65
CA LYS A 38 15.78 18.10 -2.57
C LYS A 38 14.87 16.87 -2.53
N VAL A 39 14.49 16.37 -3.71
CA VAL A 39 13.82 15.07 -3.82
C VAL A 39 14.79 13.99 -3.34
N SER A 40 14.36 13.17 -2.38
CA SER A 40 15.15 12.04 -1.93
C SER A 40 15.29 11.03 -3.07
N GLU A 41 16.52 10.76 -3.46
CA GLU A 41 16.86 9.73 -4.46
C GLU A 41 16.76 8.32 -3.86
N ASP A 42 16.80 8.22 -2.52
CA ASP A 42 16.89 6.94 -1.80
C ASP A 42 15.55 6.22 -1.68
N ILE A 43 14.43 6.97 -1.68
CA ILE A 43 13.09 6.40 -1.57
C ILE A 43 12.53 6.17 -2.97
N THR A 44 12.88 5.02 -3.54
CA THR A 44 12.33 4.58 -4.83
C THR A 44 11.02 3.82 -4.62
N GLU A 45 10.10 3.86 -5.59
CA GLU A 45 8.87 3.04 -5.60
C GLU A 45 9.15 1.54 -5.39
N LYS A 46 10.30 1.04 -5.85
CA LYS A 46 10.73 -0.34 -5.62
C LYS A 46 10.97 -0.65 -4.14
N LEU A 47 11.54 0.28 -3.38
CA LEU A 47 11.75 0.15 -1.95
C LEU A 47 10.38 0.13 -1.25
N ILE A 48 9.51 1.09 -1.57
CA ILE A 48 8.15 1.11 -1.00
C ILE A 48 7.39 -0.19 -1.29
N ASN A 49 7.47 -0.68 -2.54
CA ASN A 49 6.82 -1.92 -2.93
C ASN A 49 7.46 -3.14 -2.25
N GLY A 50 8.78 -3.18 -2.08
CA GLY A 50 9.49 -4.25 -1.38
C GLY A 50 9.05 -4.35 0.08
N GLU A 51 9.06 -3.23 0.79
CA GLU A 51 8.72 -3.14 2.19
C GLU A 51 7.24 -3.44 2.47
N LEU A 52 6.36 -3.15 1.52
CA LEU A 52 4.94 -3.48 1.59
C LEU A 52 4.57 -4.84 0.96
N GLU A 53 5.57 -5.61 0.51
CA GLU A 53 5.41 -6.88 -0.21
C GLU A 53 4.44 -6.76 -1.43
N LEU A 54 4.43 -5.60 -2.08
CA LEU A 54 3.59 -5.31 -3.23
C LEU A 54 4.29 -5.69 -4.53
N GLN A 55 3.64 -6.55 -5.31
CA GLN A 55 4.09 -6.85 -6.67
C GLN A 55 3.22 -6.10 -7.69
N PRO A 56 3.79 -5.23 -8.54
CA PRO A 56 3.05 -4.63 -9.63
C PRO A 56 2.66 -5.71 -10.64
N ILE A 57 1.37 -5.79 -10.95
CA ILE A 57 0.83 -6.72 -11.96
C ILE A 57 0.10 -5.95 -13.05
N SER A 58 0.22 -6.43 -14.28
CA SER A 58 -0.54 -5.92 -15.42
C SER A 58 -1.75 -6.82 -15.67
N ILE A 59 -2.95 -6.30 -15.44
CA ILE A 59 -4.22 -7.01 -15.69
C ILE A 59 -5.03 -6.29 -16.76
N ARG A 60 -5.76 -7.05 -17.59
CA ARG A 60 -6.70 -6.50 -18.58
C ARG A 60 -8.12 -6.57 -18.02
N LEU A 61 -8.81 -5.42 -18.01
CA LEU A 61 -10.19 -5.28 -17.54
C LEU A 61 -11.00 -4.48 -18.59
N ASN A 62 -12.31 -4.66 -18.59
CA ASN A 62 -13.21 -3.87 -19.42
C ASN A 62 -13.16 -2.39 -19.00
N LYS A 63 -13.20 -1.47 -19.97
CA LYS A 63 -13.10 -0.02 -19.70
C LYS A 63 -14.21 0.47 -18.77
N SER A 64 -15.45 0.07 -19.02
CA SER A 64 -16.60 0.43 -18.18
C SER A 64 -16.40 0.00 -16.72
N LEU A 65 -15.90 -1.21 -16.51
CA LEU A 65 -15.62 -1.72 -15.17
C LEU A 65 -14.54 -0.88 -14.44
N ILE A 66 -13.52 -0.40 -15.17
CA ILE A 66 -12.48 0.45 -14.58
C ILE A 66 -13.09 1.79 -14.14
N GLU A 67 -13.97 2.36 -14.95
CA GLU A 67 -14.67 3.62 -14.65
C GLU A 67 -15.59 3.46 -13.43
N ASP A 68 -16.38 2.39 -13.38
CA ASP A 68 -17.25 2.08 -12.25
C ASP A 68 -16.45 1.92 -10.96
N LEU A 69 -15.33 1.19 -11.00
CA LEU A 69 -14.46 1.00 -9.84
C LEU A 69 -13.80 2.30 -9.36
N LYS A 70 -13.43 3.20 -10.29
CA LYS A 70 -12.90 4.52 -9.94
C LYS A 70 -13.96 5.36 -9.25
N LEU A 71 -15.17 5.39 -9.79
CA LEU A 71 -16.29 6.13 -9.20
C LEU A 71 -16.61 5.62 -7.79
N ILE A 72 -16.66 4.29 -7.61
CA ILE A 72 -16.85 3.68 -6.30
C ILE A 72 -15.71 4.08 -5.34
N ALA A 73 -14.47 4.10 -5.82
CA ALA A 73 -13.32 4.49 -5.00
C ALA A 73 -13.47 5.94 -4.51
N GLU A 74 -13.80 6.86 -5.41
CA GLU A 74 -14.03 8.28 -5.10
C GLU A 74 -15.15 8.47 -4.07
N LEU A 75 -16.27 7.78 -4.22
CA LEU A 75 -17.39 7.82 -3.26
C LEU A 75 -16.99 7.32 -1.85
N ASN A 76 -16.01 6.41 -1.77
CA ASN A 76 -15.48 5.88 -0.51
C ASN A 76 -14.27 6.67 0.01
N GLY A 77 -13.84 7.74 -0.68
CA GLY A 77 -12.64 8.50 -0.32
C GLY A 77 -11.33 7.71 -0.48
N LEU A 78 -11.33 6.70 -1.35
CA LEU A 78 -10.20 5.83 -1.62
C LEU A 78 -9.68 6.02 -3.04
N GLY A 79 -8.40 5.74 -3.26
CA GLY A 79 -7.88 5.58 -4.62
C GLY A 79 -8.32 4.26 -5.25
N TYR A 80 -8.32 4.19 -6.58
CA TYR A 80 -8.61 2.97 -7.33
C TYR A 80 -7.72 1.78 -6.92
N GLN A 81 -6.42 2.02 -6.75
CA GLN A 81 -5.46 0.98 -6.37
C GLN A 81 -5.70 0.42 -4.95
N PRO A 82 -5.92 1.24 -3.89
CA PRO A 82 -6.38 0.74 -2.60
C PRO A 82 -7.68 -0.07 -2.68
N LEU A 83 -8.69 0.43 -3.42
CA LEU A 83 -9.97 -0.25 -3.54
C LEU A 83 -9.82 -1.64 -4.19
N ILE A 84 -9.13 -1.73 -5.33
CA ILE A 84 -8.99 -3.00 -6.04
C ILE A 84 -8.24 -4.03 -5.21
N ARG A 85 -7.22 -3.61 -4.44
CA ARG A 85 -6.53 -4.48 -3.47
C ARG A 85 -7.51 -5.04 -2.45
N GLN A 86 -8.33 -4.19 -1.83
CA GLN A 86 -9.31 -4.65 -0.84
C GLN A 86 -10.33 -5.62 -1.44
N VAL A 87 -10.82 -5.35 -2.65
CA VAL A 87 -11.78 -6.23 -3.35
C VAL A 87 -11.18 -7.60 -3.60
N LEU A 88 -9.95 -7.65 -4.15
CA LEU A 88 -9.27 -8.91 -4.45
C LEU A 88 -8.93 -9.70 -3.17
N THR A 89 -8.48 -9.02 -2.10
CA THR A 89 -8.21 -9.66 -0.81
C THR A 89 -9.48 -10.25 -0.21
N ARG A 90 -10.58 -9.48 -0.19
CA ARG A 90 -11.87 -9.96 0.33
C ARG A 90 -12.37 -11.17 -0.46
N PHE A 91 -12.26 -11.13 -1.77
CA PHE A 91 -12.64 -12.26 -2.62
C PHE A 91 -11.82 -13.51 -2.27
N ALA A 92 -10.48 -13.39 -2.22
CA ALA A 92 -9.60 -14.51 -1.90
C ALA A 92 -9.90 -15.11 -0.52
N ASP A 93 -10.13 -14.27 0.49
CA ASP A 93 -10.41 -14.74 1.85
C ASP A 93 -11.77 -15.44 1.95
N CYS A 94 -12.79 -14.94 1.26
CA CYS A 94 -14.09 -15.60 1.17
C CYS A 94 -13.98 -16.97 0.50
N GLU A 95 -13.23 -17.08 -0.61
CA GLU A 95 -13.04 -18.34 -1.33
C GLU A 95 -12.26 -19.37 -0.50
N LYS A 96 -11.19 -18.96 0.19
CA LYS A 96 -10.45 -19.83 1.13
C LYS A 96 -11.37 -20.39 2.21
N LYS A 97 -12.20 -19.53 2.83
CA LYS A 97 -13.16 -19.93 3.87
C LYS A 97 -14.21 -20.90 3.31
N ARG A 98 -14.70 -20.68 2.10
CA ARG A 98 -15.66 -21.56 1.44
C ARG A 98 -15.08 -22.95 1.20
N ILE A 99 -13.88 -23.02 0.63
CA ILE A 99 -13.18 -24.29 0.37
C ILE A 99 -12.94 -25.05 1.68
N LEU A 100 -12.50 -24.37 2.74
CA LEU A 100 -12.26 -24.99 4.04
C LEU A 100 -13.55 -25.57 4.65
N LYS A 101 -14.66 -24.82 4.57
CA LYS A 101 -15.97 -25.31 5.03
C LYS A 101 -16.44 -26.54 4.27
N GLU A 102 -16.28 -26.55 2.95
CA GLU A 102 -16.61 -27.72 2.13
C GLU A 102 -15.73 -28.92 2.46
N PHE A 103 -14.44 -28.71 2.72
CA PHE A 103 -13.55 -29.79 3.13
C PHE A 103 -13.95 -30.35 4.49
N HIS A 104 -14.20 -29.48 5.48
CA HIS A 104 -14.66 -29.88 6.80
C HIS A 104 -15.98 -30.65 6.74
N SER A 105 -16.98 -30.19 5.97
CA SER A 105 -18.26 -30.90 5.86
C SER A 105 -18.10 -32.29 5.21
N LYS A 106 -17.24 -32.40 4.19
CA LYS A 106 -16.90 -33.69 3.55
C LYS A 106 -16.19 -34.65 4.52
N VAL A 107 -15.25 -34.15 5.32
CA VAL A 107 -14.51 -34.97 6.31
C VAL A 107 -15.41 -35.40 7.45
N VAL A 108 -16.20 -34.48 8.02
CA VAL A 108 -17.16 -34.78 9.10
C VAL A 108 -18.17 -35.83 8.64
N CYS A 109 -18.80 -35.62 7.48
CA CYS A 109 -19.80 -36.57 6.95
C CYS A 109 -19.20 -37.95 6.63
N LYS A 110 -17.93 -38.02 6.14
CA LYS A 110 -17.21 -39.30 5.97
C LYS A 110 -16.91 -39.99 7.30
N SER A 111 -16.55 -39.22 8.34
CA SER A 111 -16.26 -39.77 9.67
C SER A 111 -17.52 -40.34 10.35
N GLU A 112 -18.68 -39.72 10.14
CA GLU A 112 -19.97 -40.20 10.65
C GLU A 112 -20.45 -41.47 9.94
N LYS A 113 -20.31 -41.53 8.61
CA LYS A 113 -20.62 -42.73 7.82
C LYS A 113 -19.73 -43.93 8.19
N ASN A 114 -18.47 -43.70 8.56
CA ASN A 114 -17.56 -44.75 9.05
C ASN A 114 -17.88 -45.20 10.49
N LYS A 115 -18.48 -44.34 11.33
CA LYS A 115 -18.91 -44.71 12.69
C LYS A 115 -20.22 -45.52 12.68
N SER A 116 -21.17 -45.21 11.79
CA SER A 116 -22.43 -45.97 11.67
C SER A 116 -22.21 -47.37 11.10
N THR A 117 -21.33 -47.52 10.10
CA THR A 117 -20.98 -48.84 9.52
C THR A 117 -20.19 -49.75 10.49
N LYS A 118 -19.34 -49.20 11.36
CA LYS A 118 -18.66 -49.98 12.42
C LYS A 118 -19.59 -50.43 13.55
N LYS A 119 -20.65 -49.68 13.88
CA LYS A 119 -21.64 -50.06 14.91
C LYS A 119 -22.57 -51.21 14.48
N GLY A 120 -22.88 -51.32 13.19
CA GLY A 120 -23.65 -52.45 12.64
C GLY A 120 -22.88 -53.78 12.70
N LYS A 121 -21.65 -53.80 12.17
CA LYS A 121 -20.81 -55.02 12.14
C LYS A 121 -20.44 -55.59 13.51
N LYS A 122 -20.47 -54.78 14.58
CA LYS A 122 -20.16 -55.23 15.95
C LYS A 122 -21.37 -55.85 16.66
N LYS A 123 -22.59 -55.63 16.17
CA LYS A 123 -23.82 -56.26 16.71
C LYS A 123 -24.06 -57.66 16.14
N ASP A 124 -23.64 -57.93 14.90
CA ASP A 124 -23.85 -59.23 14.23
C ASP A 124 -22.83 -60.31 14.64
N GLN A 125 -21.83 -59.99 15.47
CA GLN A 125 -20.81 -60.93 15.96
C GLN A 125 -20.96 -61.31 17.44
N ALA A 126 -22.04 -60.86 18.09
CA ALA A 126 -22.28 -61.08 19.52
C ALA A 126 -23.63 -61.78 19.80
N ALA A 127 -24.21 -62.43 18.78
CA ALA A 127 -25.42 -63.25 18.88
C ALA A 127 -25.10 -64.71 18.56
#